data_AF-A0A1E1VXW6-F1
#
_entry.id   AF-A0A1E1VXW6-F1
#
_cell.length_a   1.000
_cell.length_b   1.000
_cell.length_c   1.000
_cell.angle_alpha   90.00
_cell.angle_beta   90.00
_cell.angle_gamma   90.00
#
_symmetry.space_group_name_H-M   'P 1'
#
loop_
_entity.id
_entity.type
_entity.pdbx_description
1 polymer ?
#
loop_
_entity_poly.entity_id
_entity_poly.type
_entity_poly.pdbx_seq_one_letter_code
_entity_poly.pdbx_strand_id
1 'polypeptide(L)'
;MIVTKDNPHQCPNDMLKNELALEFEKLKSMVRTSDQPVTKIFEAGEDAWCDKGNNLVAPFPKFENAKHSLYDARNKFAGVTKMNFKSFDEVQVPVQHSDFVLVEYKDEDKMILRKVEERKVKEK
;
A
#
# COMPACT_ATOMS: atom_id res chain seq x y z
N MET A 1 -38.25 -28.83 3.22
CA MET A 1 -37.47 -28.87 4.48
C MET A 1 -36.16 -28.17 4.21
N ILE A 2 -35.97 -26.95 4.74
CA ILE A 2 -34.72 -26.21 4.62
C ILE A 2 -33.96 -26.48 5.92
N VAL A 3 -32.82 -27.18 5.81
CA VAL A 3 -31.93 -27.40 6.95
C VAL A 3 -30.97 -26.22 6.99
N THR A 4 -31.26 -25.21 7.82
CA THR A 4 -30.27 -24.21 8.20
C THR A 4 -29.30 -24.87 9.18
N LYS A 5 -28.06 -25.11 8.72
CA LYS A 5 -26.95 -25.46 9.63
C LYS A 5 -26.67 -24.24 10.51
N ASP A 6 -27.16 -24.25 11.73
CA ASP A 6 -26.67 -23.36 12.77
C ASP A 6 -25.22 -23.73 13.06
N ASN A 7 -24.29 -22.94 12.52
CA ASN A 7 -22.90 -22.91 12.95
C ASN A 7 -22.77 -21.73 13.92
N PRO A 8 -22.93 -21.93 15.24
CA PRO A 8 -22.64 -20.89 16.20
C PRO A 8 -21.12 -20.63 16.15
N HIS A 9 -20.71 -19.55 15.47
CA HIS A 9 -19.35 -19.03 15.57
C HIS A 9 -19.16 -18.48 16.98
N GLN A 10 -18.77 -19.34 17.92
CA GLN A 10 -18.18 -18.91 19.18
C GLN A 10 -16.75 -18.45 18.89
N CYS A 11 -16.60 -17.24 18.34
CA CYS A 11 -15.31 -16.58 18.30
C CYS A 11 -15.01 -16.09 19.73
N PRO A 12 -14.02 -16.66 20.44
CA PRO A 12 -13.56 -16.07 21.68
C PRO A 12 -13.12 -14.63 21.40
N ASN A 13 -13.54 -13.70 22.27
CA ASN A 13 -13.23 -12.28 22.12
C ASN A 13 -11.74 -12.05 22.39
N ASP A 14 -10.94 -12.15 21.32
CA ASP A 14 -9.49 -11.92 21.36
C ASP A 14 -9.21 -10.43 21.14
N MET A 15 -9.16 -9.70 22.27
CA MET A 15 -8.98 -8.24 22.29
C MET A 15 -7.72 -7.81 21.54
N LEU A 16 -6.63 -8.58 21.62
CA LEU A 16 -5.37 -8.27 20.94
C LEU A 16 -5.47 -8.45 19.43
N LYS A 17 -6.13 -9.52 18.96
CA LYS A 17 -6.39 -9.68 17.52
C LYS A 17 -7.26 -8.57 16.98
N ASN A 18 -8.27 -8.15 17.74
CA ASN A 18 -9.13 -7.05 17.35
C ASN A 18 -8.36 -5.73 17.28
N GLU A 19 -7.51 -5.45 18.26
CA GLU A 19 -6.68 -4.23 18.25
C GLU A 19 -5.67 -4.24 17.09
N LEU A 20 -5.03 -5.38 16.82
CA LEU A 20 -4.12 -5.52 15.69
C LEU A 20 -4.86 -5.32 14.36
N ALA A 21 -6.07 -5.88 14.22
CA ALA A 21 -6.90 -5.68 13.04
C ALA A 21 -7.27 -4.19 12.83
N LEU A 22 -7.61 -3.48 13.92
CA LEU A 22 -7.87 -2.04 13.87
C LEU A 22 -6.64 -1.26 13.43
N GLU A 23 -5.46 -1.60 13.94
CA GLU A 23 -4.21 -0.95 13.54
C GLU A 23 -3.90 -1.18 12.05
N PHE A 24 -4.15 -2.40 11.55
CA PHE A 24 -4.03 -2.70 10.12
C PHE A 24 -5.02 -1.94 9.24
N GLU A 25 -6.25 -1.74 9.68
CA GLU A 25 -7.21 -0.91 8.93
C GLU A 25 -6.80 0.56 8.91
N LYS A 26 -6.19 1.08 9.98
CA LYS A 26 -5.58 2.42 9.96
C LYS A 26 -4.45 2.49 8.96
N LEU A 27 -3.53 1.52 8.96
CA LEU A 27 -2.44 1.45 7.97
C LEU A 27 -2.98 1.45 6.55
N LYS A 28 -4.00 0.62 6.26
CA LYS A 28 -4.67 0.59 4.95
C LYS A 28 -5.29 1.95 4.60
N SER A 29 -5.87 2.65 5.55
CA SER A 29 -6.41 3.99 5.33
C SER A 29 -5.29 4.98 4.97
N MET A 30 -4.17 4.97 5.69
CA MET A 30 -3.05 5.87 5.45
C MET A 30 -2.36 5.61 4.10
N VAL A 31 -2.15 4.34 3.72
CA VAL A 31 -1.52 4.03 2.42
C VAL A 31 -2.37 4.45 1.22
N ARG A 32 -3.70 4.59 1.38
CA ARG A 32 -4.59 5.05 0.31
C ARG A 32 -4.39 6.52 -0.01
N THR A 33 -4.18 7.36 1.02
CA THR A 33 -4.19 8.82 0.87
C THR A 33 -2.80 9.45 0.95
N SER A 34 -1.78 8.70 1.39
CA SER A 34 -0.42 9.20 1.54
C SER A 34 0.49 8.81 0.38
N ASP A 35 1.29 9.77 -0.10
CA ASP A 35 2.37 9.57 -1.06
C ASP A 35 3.65 8.98 -0.44
N GLN A 36 3.70 8.82 0.90
CA GLN A 36 4.87 8.24 1.55
C GLN A 36 5.09 6.77 1.11
N PRO A 37 6.34 6.28 1.14
CA PRO A 37 6.61 4.86 0.90
C PRO A 37 5.78 3.96 1.83
N VAL A 38 5.22 2.88 1.28
CA VAL A 38 4.40 1.91 2.05
C VAL A 38 5.19 1.34 3.23
N THR A 39 6.50 1.13 3.06
CA THR A 39 7.41 0.67 4.12
C THR A 39 7.45 1.63 5.31
N LYS A 40 7.60 2.93 5.07
CA LYS A 40 7.62 3.95 6.14
C LYS A 40 6.30 4.02 6.89
N ILE A 41 5.19 3.90 6.16
CA ILE A 41 3.85 3.87 6.77
C ILE A 41 3.70 2.64 7.66
N PHE A 42 4.22 1.49 7.23
CA PHE A 42 4.20 0.26 8.01
C PHE A 42 5.07 0.36 9.27
N GLU A 43 6.31 0.85 9.14
CA GLU A 43 7.24 1.08 10.25
C GLU A 43 6.61 1.97 11.31
N ALA A 44 5.96 3.07 10.92
CA ALA A 44 5.27 3.95 11.87
C ALA A 44 4.13 3.23 12.65
N GLY A 45 3.45 2.27 12.02
CA GLY A 45 2.44 1.45 12.71
C GLY A 45 3.06 0.41 13.64
N GLU A 46 4.19 -0.17 13.27
CA GLU A 46 4.97 -1.08 14.12
C GLU A 46 5.50 -0.34 15.36
N ASP A 47 6.05 0.87 15.17
CA ASP A 47 6.50 1.73 16.26
C ASP A 47 5.34 2.06 17.20
N ALA A 48 4.19 2.48 16.66
CA ALA A 48 2.99 2.76 17.46
C ALA A 48 2.46 1.52 18.21
N TRP A 49 2.65 0.31 17.67
CA TRP A 49 2.31 -0.95 18.34
C TRP A 49 3.28 -1.25 19.49
N CYS A 50 4.58 -0.99 19.28
CA CYS A 50 5.62 -1.16 20.29
C CYS A 50 5.48 -0.13 21.42
N ASP A 51 5.15 1.12 21.11
CA ASP A 51 4.95 2.19 22.09
C ASP A 51 3.81 1.91 23.07
N LYS A 52 2.80 1.16 22.64
CA LYS A 52 1.71 0.67 23.51
C LYS A 52 2.11 -0.51 24.41
N GLY A 53 3.29 -1.08 24.19
CA GLY A 53 3.76 -2.29 24.87
C GLY A 53 3.09 -3.58 24.39
N ASN A 54 2.31 -3.53 23.29
CA ASN A 54 1.59 -4.69 22.79
C ASN A 54 2.52 -5.77 22.23
N ASN A 55 3.72 -5.38 21.79
CA ASN A 55 4.79 -6.27 21.33
C ASN A 55 5.26 -7.28 22.40
N LEU A 56 5.04 -6.99 23.70
CA LEU A 56 5.37 -7.89 24.80
C LEU A 56 4.46 -9.12 24.87
N VAL A 57 3.24 -9.01 24.34
CA VAL A 57 2.22 -10.06 24.38
C VAL A 57 2.00 -10.69 23.01
N ALA A 58 2.03 -9.87 21.95
CA ALA A 58 1.88 -10.33 20.58
C ALA A 58 2.80 -9.52 19.65
N PRO A 59 3.68 -10.19 18.88
CA PRO A 59 4.55 -9.49 17.94
C PRO A 59 3.73 -8.84 16.84
N PHE A 60 4.17 -7.66 16.39
CA PHE A 60 3.63 -7.07 15.17
C PHE A 60 3.99 -7.97 13.98
N PRO A 61 3.09 -8.15 13.00
CA PRO A 61 3.39 -8.92 11.80
C PRO A 61 4.62 -8.37 11.08
N LYS A 62 5.33 -9.21 10.34
CA LYS A 62 6.43 -8.76 9.48
C LYS A 62 5.89 -8.05 8.24
N PHE A 63 6.62 -7.07 7.73
CA PHE A 63 6.25 -6.36 6.51
C PHE A 63 6.01 -7.30 5.32
N GLU A 64 6.83 -8.35 5.15
CA GLU A 64 6.68 -9.33 4.07
C GLU A 64 5.29 -9.99 4.02
N ASN A 65 4.67 -10.18 5.19
CA ASN A 65 3.33 -10.78 5.30
C ASN A 65 2.22 -9.77 5.02
N ALA A 66 2.51 -8.47 5.20
CA ALA A 66 1.55 -7.37 5.07
C ALA A 66 1.62 -6.64 3.74
N LYS A 67 2.78 -6.67 3.06
CA LYS A 67 3.11 -5.81 1.93
C LYS A 67 2.04 -5.86 0.84
N HIS A 68 1.62 -7.06 0.46
CA HIS A 68 0.69 -7.24 -0.65
C HIS A 68 -0.65 -6.58 -0.35
N SER A 69 -1.18 -6.75 0.86
CA SER A 69 -2.45 -6.14 1.27
C SER A 69 -2.37 -4.61 1.28
N LEU A 70 -1.25 -4.04 1.69
CA LEU A 70 -1.04 -2.59 1.75
C LEU A 70 -0.86 -1.96 0.37
N TYR A 71 -0.03 -2.58 -0.49
CA TYR A 71 0.12 -2.13 -1.87
C TYR A 71 -1.21 -2.27 -2.64
N ASP A 72 -1.93 -3.38 -2.47
CA ASP A 72 -3.23 -3.57 -3.11
C ASP A 72 -4.25 -2.53 -2.64
N ALA A 73 -4.26 -2.17 -1.35
CA ALA A 73 -5.13 -1.13 -0.83
C ALA A 73 -4.86 0.23 -1.48
N ARG A 74 -3.57 0.60 -1.63
CA ARG A 74 -3.15 1.83 -2.32
C ARG A 74 -3.53 1.80 -3.80
N ASN A 75 -3.23 0.71 -4.49
CA ASN A 75 -3.47 0.56 -5.92
C ASN A 75 -4.95 0.61 -6.27
N LYS A 76 -5.79 -0.11 -5.52
CA LYS A 76 -7.25 -0.07 -5.70
C LYS A 76 -7.80 1.34 -5.53
N PHE A 77 -7.28 2.08 -4.55
CA PHE A 77 -7.70 3.46 -4.32
C PHE A 77 -7.24 4.39 -5.45
N ALA A 78 -6.02 4.20 -5.97
CA ALA A 78 -5.49 4.93 -7.12
C ALA A 78 -6.09 4.49 -8.47
N GLY A 79 -7.04 3.55 -8.49
CA GLY A 79 -7.67 3.04 -9.71
C GLY A 79 -6.78 2.14 -10.57
N VAL A 80 -5.68 1.62 -10.02
CA VAL A 80 -4.76 0.73 -10.75
C VAL A 80 -5.32 -0.70 -10.76
N THR A 81 -5.64 -1.19 -11.97
CA THR A 81 -6.32 -2.47 -12.16
C THR A 81 -5.38 -3.68 -12.06
N LYS A 82 -4.09 -3.49 -12.37
CA LYS A 82 -3.09 -4.56 -12.46
C LYS A 82 -1.70 -4.02 -12.14
N MET A 83 -0.85 -4.83 -11.51
CA MET A 83 0.56 -4.48 -11.25
C MET A 83 1.56 -5.24 -12.12
N ASN A 84 1.12 -6.33 -12.75
CA ASN A 84 1.96 -7.12 -13.65
C ASN A 84 1.52 -6.87 -15.08
N PHE A 85 2.46 -6.38 -15.87
CA PHE A 85 2.29 -6.00 -17.27
C PHE A 85 3.27 -6.83 -18.12
N LYS A 86 2.85 -7.21 -19.32
CA LYS A 86 3.70 -7.97 -20.25
C LYS A 86 4.60 -7.05 -21.08
N SER A 87 4.19 -5.80 -21.25
CA SER A 87 4.93 -4.74 -21.94
C SER A 87 4.70 -3.40 -21.25
N PHE A 88 5.58 -2.43 -21.51
CA PHE A 88 5.48 -1.08 -20.96
C PHE A 88 4.19 -0.35 -21.39
N ASP A 89 3.70 -0.64 -22.60
CA ASP A 89 2.49 -0.03 -23.14
C ASP A 89 1.22 -0.42 -22.36
N GLU A 90 1.26 -1.53 -21.61
CA GLU A 90 0.16 -1.96 -20.76
C GLU A 90 0.14 -1.23 -19.40
N VAL A 91 1.23 -0.55 -19.01
CA VAL A 91 1.37 0.10 -17.70
C VAL A 91 0.37 1.24 -17.56
N GLN A 92 -0.52 1.12 -16.57
CA GLN A 92 -1.47 2.17 -16.22
C GLN A 92 -0.83 3.11 -15.20
N VAL A 93 -0.59 4.37 -15.61
CA VAL A 93 -0.13 5.43 -14.71
C VAL A 93 -1.34 6.20 -14.18
N PRO A 94 -1.57 6.26 -12.85
CA PRO A 94 -2.63 7.08 -12.28
C PRO A 94 -2.50 8.55 -12.68
N VAL A 95 -3.62 9.23 -12.93
CA VAL A 95 -3.66 10.62 -13.41
C VAL A 95 -2.89 11.57 -12.49
N GLN A 96 -2.93 11.33 -11.18
CA GLN A 96 -2.19 12.07 -10.14
C GLN A 96 -0.65 11.97 -10.25
N HIS A 97 -0.13 11.12 -11.14
CA HIS A 97 1.30 10.98 -11.43
C HIS A 97 1.61 11.18 -12.92
N SER A 98 0.71 11.81 -13.67
CA SER A 98 0.89 12.07 -15.11
C SER A 98 2.04 13.04 -15.42
N ASP A 99 2.47 13.81 -14.43
CA ASP A 99 3.66 14.66 -14.44
C ASP A 99 4.98 13.88 -14.27
N PHE A 100 4.95 12.54 -14.27
CA PHE A 100 6.15 11.71 -14.37
C PHE A 100 6.28 11.09 -15.76
N VAL A 101 7.50 11.12 -16.30
CA VAL A 101 7.87 10.47 -17.56
C VAL A 101 8.95 9.43 -17.32
N LEU A 102 8.84 8.30 -18.00
CA LEU A 102 9.89 7.29 -18.05
C LEU A 102 10.86 7.67 -19.17
N VAL A 103 12.14 7.83 -18.84
CA VAL A 103 13.19 8.18 -19.80
C VAL A 103 14.11 6.98 -19.96
N GLU A 104 14.26 6.52 -21.19
CA GLU A 104 15.22 5.49 -21.58
C GLU A 104 16.54 6.18 -21.97
N TYR A 105 17.61 5.89 -21.23
CA TYR A 105 18.95 6.35 -21.57
C TYR A 105 19.66 5.29 -22.39
N LYS A 106 20.01 5.62 -23.63
CA LYS A 106 20.62 4.69 -24.61
C LYS A 106 21.92 4.02 -24.15
N ASP A 107 22.62 4.62 -23.19
CA ASP A 107 23.96 4.19 -22.80
C ASP A 107 23.99 3.21 -21.61
N GLU A 108 22.88 3.00 -20.90
CA GLU A 108 22.93 2.24 -19.63
C GLU A 108 21.94 1.09 -19.50
N ASP A 109 21.10 0.81 -20.50
CA ASP A 109 20.03 -0.21 -20.40
C ASP A 109 19.15 -0.01 -19.14
N LYS A 110 19.06 1.26 -18.69
CA LYS A 110 18.34 1.69 -17.50
C LYS A 110 17.22 2.63 -17.88
N MET A 111 16.06 2.37 -17.29
CA MET A 111 14.92 3.27 -17.35
C MET A 111 14.89 4.11 -16.09
N ILE A 112 14.81 5.43 -16.25
CA ILE A 112 14.78 6.39 -15.15
C ILE A 112 13.42 7.10 -15.17
N LEU A 113 12.71 7.07 -14.04
CA LEU A 113 11.50 7.85 -13.84
C LEU A 113 11.87 9.29 -13.47
N ARG A 114 11.39 10.28 -14.22
CA ARG A 114 11.66 11.71 -13.98
C ARG A 114 10.37 12.50 -13.86
N LYS A 115 10.30 13.43 -12.91
CA LYS A 115 9.23 14.43 -12.85
C LYS A 115 9.44 15.48 -13.95
N VAL A 116 8.40 15.75 -14.73
CA VAL A 116 8.36 16.82 -15.73
C VAL A 116 8.18 18.13 -14.98
N GLU A 117 9.22 18.94 -14.94
CA GLU A 117 9.10 20.34 -14.54
C GLU A 117 8.67 21.15 -15.77
N GLU A 118 7.54 21.85 -15.69
CA GLU A 118 7.14 22.80 -16.73
C GLU A 118 8.27 23.80 -16.95
N ARG A 119 8.89 23.76 -18.13
CA ARG A 119 9.81 24.82 -18.53
C ARG A 119 8.97 26.09 -18.69
N LYS A 120 9.15 27.07 -17.78
CA LYS A 120 8.75 28.45 -18.05
C LYS A 120 9.46 28.88 -19.33
N VAL A 121 8.73 28.89 -20.44
CA VAL A 121 9.20 29.48 -21.69
C VAL A 121 9.39 30.96 -21.38
N LYS A 122 10.65 31.39 -21.27
CA LYS A 122 10.96 32.82 -21.31
C LYS A 122 10.65 33.29 -22.73
N GLU A 123 9.47 33.89 -22.91
CA GLU A 123 9.23 34.75 -24.07
C GLU A 123 10.29 35.86 -24.07
N LYS A 124 10.85 36.09 -25.27
CA LYS A 124 12.03 36.94 -25.52
C LYS A 124 11.76 38.41 -25.26
#